data_AF-A0A0C2G3Q3-F1
#
_entry.id   AF-A0A0C2G3Q3-F1
#
_cell.length_a   1.000
_cell.length_b   1.000
_cell.length_c   1.000
_cell.angle_alpha   90.00
_cell.angle_beta   90.00
_cell.angle_gamma   90.00
#
_symmetry.space_group_name_H-M   'P 1'
#
loop_
_entity.id
_entity.type
_entity.pdbx_description
1 polymer ?
#
loop_
_entity_poly.entity_id
_entity_poly.type
_entity_poly.pdbx_seq_one_letter_code
_entity_poly.pdbx_strand_id
1 'polypeptide(L)'
;MFRLIFTGALGWWKLTDVVADNIAVQGVDSHGGPSFISGTAKAQSKVISQTSVNNVGFVSVPGYAFACSDSQAAFFKTDQDGVLIGISLYNTEVQTLGVWPDKKTQQMYFTRQVEDCIGTFSVGSWMGIISTLILIGGFIFGFLMLNSVQTMDRFDDPKHKQIVINVRE
;
A
#
# COMPACT_ATOMS: atom_id res chain seq x y z
N MET A 1 25.27 -13.73 8.25
CA MET A 1 24.06 -14.56 8.06
C MET A 1 22.92 -13.91 8.83
N PHE A 2 21.74 -13.83 8.23
CA PHE A 2 20.52 -13.30 8.88
C PHE A 2 19.42 -14.37 8.86
N ARG A 3 18.48 -14.26 9.81
CA ARG A 3 17.37 -15.20 9.98
C ARG A 3 16.06 -14.43 10.09
N LEU A 4 15.06 -14.87 9.33
CA LEU A 4 13.69 -14.38 9.39
C LEU A 4 12.88 -15.33 10.27
N ILE A 5 12.22 -14.82 11.31
CA ILE A 5 11.43 -15.61 12.24
C ILE A 5 9.96 -15.31 11.98
N PHE A 6 9.25 -16.29 11.44
CA PHE A 6 7.81 -16.23 11.22
C PHE A 6 7.08 -16.97 12.33
N THR A 7 6.03 -16.36 12.86
CA THR A 7 5.14 -16.98 13.85
C THR A 7 3.73 -17.07 13.27
N GLY A 8 3.15 -18.26 13.32
CA GLY A 8 1.76 -18.52 12.95
C GLY A 8 0.87 -18.65 14.19
N ALA A 9 -0.31 -18.03 14.16
CA ALA A 9 -1.33 -18.16 15.19
C ALA A 9 -2.72 -18.12 14.56
N LEU A 10 -3.63 -19.02 14.99
CA LEU A 10 -5.08 -19.01 14.71
C LEU A 10 -5.50 -18.40 13.35
N GLY A 11 -5.06 -19.03 12.25
CA GLY A 11 -5.51 -18.66 10.89
C GLY A 11 -4.72 -17.56 10.20
N TRP A 12 -3.60 -17.10 10.75
CA TRP A 12 -2.67 -16.17 10.09
C TRP A 12 -1.23 -16.45 10.50
N TRP A 13 -0.29 -15.89 9.74
CA TRP A 13 1.14 -15.90 10.05
C TRP A 13 1.74 -14.55 9.74
N LYS A 14 2.78 -14.17 10.49
CA LYS A 14 3.53 -12.93 10.25
C LYS A 14 5.00 -13.07 10.56
N LEU A 15 5.80 -12.19 9.98
CA LEU A 15 7.18 -11.97 10.42
C LEU A 15 7.17 -11.32 11.80
N THR A 16 7.74 -12.01 12.79
CA THR A 16 7.81 -11.54 14.17
C THR A 16 9.17 -10.99 14.54
N ASP A 17 10.24 -11.52 13.96
CA ASP A 17 11.58 -11.05 14.29
C ASP A 17 12.55 -11.26 13.13
N VAL A 18 13.60 -10.44 13.09
CA VAL A 18 14.73 -10.58 12.16
C VAL A 18 16.01 -10.49 12.96
N VAL A 19 16.84 -11.53 12.86
CA VAL A 19 18.10 -11.63 13.59
C VAL A 19 19.26 -11.55 12.61
N ALA A 20 20.24 -10.68 12.87
CA ALA A 20 21.40 -10.46 12.02
C ALA A 20 22.70 -10.82 12.76
N ASP A 21 23.18 -12.05 12.62
CA ASP A 21 24.31 -12.54 13.44
C ASP A 21 25.68 -12.07 12.93
N ASN A 22 25.82 -11.81 11.62
CA ASN A 22 27.09 -11.41 11.01
C ASN A 22 26.82 -10.52 9.78
N ILE A 23 26.43 -9.26 10.01
CA ILE A 23 26.32 -8.25 8.95
C ILE A 23 27.23 -7.09 9.31
N ALA A 24 28.08 -6.71 8.36
CA ALA A 24 28.96 -5.58 8.50
C ALA A 24 28.99 -4.81 7.18
N VAL A 25 29.00 -3.49 7.27
CA VAL A 25 29.17 -2.59 6.13
C VAL A 25 30.49 -1.86 6.33
N GLN A 26 31.35 -1.95 5.31
CA GLN A 26 32.62 -1.26 5.28
C GLN A 26 32.54 -0.14 4.25
N GLY A 27 32.86 1.08 4.67
CA GLY A 27 33.10 2.17 3.73
C GLY A 27 34.39 1.90 2.97
N VAL A 28 34.32 1.85 1.64
CA VAL A 28 35.52 1.76 0.79
C VAL A 28 35.74 3.14 0.18
N ASP A 29 36.79 3.82 0.63
CA ASP A 29 37.15 5.14 0.12
C ASP A 29 37.75 5.02 -1.28
N SER A 30 36.90 5.07 -2.31
CA SER A 30 37.38 4.96 -3.68
C SER A 30 38.00 6.26 -4.22
N HIS A 31 37.82 7.42 -3.57
CA HIS A 31 38.19 8.74 -4.12
C HIS A 31 38.70 9.80 -3.10
N GLY A 32 39.26 9.40 -1.95
CA GLY A 32 39.96 10.34 -1.05
C GLY A 32 39.10 11.41 -0.35
N GLY A 33 37.77 11.24 -0.33
CA GLY A 33 36.87 12.02 0.50
C GLY A 33 36.80 11.53 1.94
N PRO A 34 36.15 12.27 2.87
CA PRO A 34 35.92 11.78 4.23
C PRO A 34 35.11 10.47 4.19
N SER A 35 35.60 9.43 4.87
CA SER A 35 34.94 8.13 4.91
C SER A 35 33.53 8.29 5.52
N PHE A 36 32.50 7.88 4.78
CA PHE A 36 31.10 7.95 5.23
C PHE A 36 30.83 7.13 6.52
N ILE A 37 31.65 6.10 6.75
CA ILE A 37 31.62 5.23 7.94
C ILE A 37 33.06 5.13 8.43
N SER A 38 33.29 5.26 9.75
CA SER A 38 34.63 5.14 10.33
C SER A 38 35.09 3.68 10.35
N GLY A 39 35.51 3.16 9.19
CA GLY A 39 35.90 1.77 9.01
C GLY A 39 34.72 0.82 8.81
N THR A 40 34.59 -0.19 9.67
CA THR A 40 33.60 -1.28 9.55
C THR A 40 32.50 -1.15 10.60
N ALA A 41 31.28 -0.80 10.17
CA ALA A 41 30.11 -0.80 11.04
C ALA A 41 29.48 -2.20 11.07
N LYS A 42 29.45 -2.82 12.25
CA LYS A 42 28.79 -4.13 12.45
C LYS A 42 27.38 -3.92 12.98
N ALA A 43 26.42 -4.68 12.45
CA ALA A 43 25.05 -4.69 12.93
C ALA A 43 24.95 -5.44 14.27
N GLN A 44 24.13 -4.92 15.18
CA GLN A 44 23.70 -5.66 16.36
C GLN A 44 22.79 -6.83 15.97
N SER A 45 22.82 -7.90 16.76
CA SER A 45 22.07 -9.11 16.44
C SER A 45 20.55 -8.94 16.44
N LYS A 46 20.04 -7.97 17.20
CA LYS A 46 18.61 -7.67 17.30
C LYS A 46 18.23 -6.41 16.53
N VAL A 47 17.06 -6.44 15.93
CA VAL A 47 16.39 -5.28 15.32
C VAL A 47 16.19 -4.15 16.33
N ILE A 48 16.18 -2.92 15.80
CA ILE A 48 16.04 -1.69 16.58
C ILE A 48 14.71 -1.61 17.34
N SER A 49 13.63 -2.08 16.71
CA SER A 49 12.28 -2.03 17.27
C SER A 49 11.38 -3.05 16.59
N GLN A 50 10.36 -3.50 17.32
CA GLN A 50 9.33 -4.39 16.78
C GLN A 50 8.54 -3.72 15.64
N THR A 51 8.36 -2.40 15.71
CA THR A 51 7.69 -1.62 14.66
C THR A 51 8.45 -1.70 13.34
N SER A 52 9.79 -1.73 13.38
CA SER A 52 10.59 -1.90 12.15
C SER A 52 10.32 -3.24 11.49
N VAL A 53 10.16 -4.32 12.26
CA VAL A 53 9.82 -5.65 11.72
C VAL A 53 8.40 -5.68 11.18
N ASN A 54 7.45 -5.09 11.91
CA ASN A 54 6.06 -5.02 11.46
C ASN A 54 5.92 -4.22 10.16
N ASN A 55 6.73 -3.18 9.96
CA ASN A 55 6.72 -2.37 8.74
C ASN A 55 7.21 -3.12 7.50
N VAL A 56 8.03 -4.18 7.66
CA VAL A 56 8.42 -5.05 6.53
C VAL A 56 7.19 -5.65 5.84
N GLY A 57 6.09 -5.82 6.59
CA GLY A 57 4.77 -6.08 6.01
C GLY A 57 4.49 -7.53 5.64
N PHE A 58 5.38 -8.47 5.99
CA PHE A 58 5.12 -9.90 5.77
C PHE A 58 4.05 -10.43 6.72
N VAL A 59 2.81 -10.47 6.25
CA VAL A 59 1.67 -11.07 6.93
C VAL A 59 0.75 -11.71 5.90
N SER A 60 0.30 -12.93 6.17
CA SER A 60 -0.67 -13.61 5.30
C SER A 60 -1.41 -14.70 6.08
N VAL A 61 -2.28 -15.41 5.38
CA VAL A 61 -3.11 -16.51 5.90
C VAL A 61 -2.56 -17.87 5.44
N PRO A 62 -2.83 -18.97 6.16
CA PRO A 62 -2.42 -20.31 5.75
C PRO A 62 -3.00 -20.67 4.38
N GLY A 63 -2.18 -21.29 3.51
CA GLY A 63 -2.59 -21.70 2.17
C GLY A 63 -2.51 -20.60 1.10
N TYR A 64 -2.11 -19.39 1.49
CA TYR A 64 -1.79 -18.28 0.58
C TYR A 64 -0.28 -18.02 0.59
N ALA A 65 0.27 -17.75 -0.59
CA ALA A 65 1.63 -17.26 -0.75
C ALA A 65 1.61 -15.74 -0.58
N PHE A 66 2.70 -15.19 -0.07
CA PHE A 66 2.87 -13.74 0.01
C PHE A 66 4.01 -13.36 -0.92
N ALA A 67 3.74 -12.50 -1.89
CA ALA A 67 4.72 -11.93 -2.80
C ALA A 67 4.87 -10.44 -2.53
N CYS A 68 6.09 -9.93 -2.67
CA CYS A 68 6.34 -8.50 -2.56
C CYS A 68 7.45 -8.07 -3.50
N SER A 69 7.19 -7.01 -4.27
CA SER A 69 8.18 -6.41 -5.17
C SER A 69 9.28 -5.69 -4.41
N ASP A 70 8.92 -4.89 -3.40
CA ASP A 70 9.87 -4.20 -2.53
C ASP A 70 9.30 -4.10 -1.11
N SER A 71 9.99 -4.71 -0.15
CA SER A 71 9.60 -4.69 1.25
C SER A 71 10.33 -3.59 2.01
N GLN A 72 9.65 -2.99 3.00
CA GLN A 72 10.32 -2.04 3.88
C GLN A 72 11.45 -2.72 4.65
N ALA A 73 12.52 -1.97 4.94
CA ALA A 73 13.68 -2.53 5.61
C ALA A 73 13.44 -2.79 7.11
N ALA A 74 13.97 -3.91 7.60
CA ALA A 74 14.21 -4.14 9.03
C ALA A 74 15.54 -3.47 9.42
N PHE A 75 15.49 -2.53 10.36
CA PHE A 75 16.66 -1.74 10.77
C PHE A 75 17.35 -2.31 12.01
N PHE A 76 18.67 -2.29 11.96
CA PHE A 76 19.58 -2.72 13.02
C PHE A 76 20.44 -1.53 13.44
N LYS A 77 20.61 -1.37 14.76
CA LYS A 77 21.64 -0.47 15.29
C LYS A 77 23.01 -1.06 14.99
N THR A 78 24.01 -0.19 14.83
CA THR A 78 25.39 -0.61 14.66
C THR A 78 26.24 -0.21 15.85
N ASP A 79 27.50 -0.64 15.87
CA ASP A 79 28.49 -0.23 16.86
C ASP A 79 28.86 1.26 16.77
N GLN A 80 28.45 1.96 15.70
CA GLN A 80 28.72 3.38 15.48
C GLN A 80 27.46 4.21 15.68
N ASP A 81 27.58 5.30 16.43
CA ASP A 81 26.48 6.24 16.62
C ASP A 81 26.10 6.93 15.31
N GLY A 82 24.82 6.89 14.96
CA GLY A 82 24.28 7.51 13.75
C GLY A 82 24.29 6.63 12.49
N VAL A 83 24.88 5.42 12.55
CA VAL A 83 24.85 4.47 11.42
C VAL A 83 23.84 3.36 11.70
N LEU A 84 22.86 3.21 10.80
CA LEU A 84 21.85 2.15 10.83
C LEU A 84 22.00 1.27 9.60
N ILE A 85 21.90 -0.05 9.79
CA ILE A 85 21.90 -1.01 8.68
C ILE A 85 20.48 -1.52 8.52
N GLY A 86 19.91 -1.36 7.32
CA GLY A 86 18.60 -1.89 6.97
C GLY A 86 18.72 -3.09 6.04
N ILE A 87 17.89 -4.11 6.25
CA ILE A 87 17.72 -5.23 5.32
C ILE A 87 16.32 -5.13 4.72
N SER A 88 16.23 -4.86 3.42
CA SER A 88 15.01 -5.01 2.62
C SER A 88 15.11 -6.26 1.75
N LEU A 89 13.95 -6.85 1.45
CA LEU A 89 13.83 -7.95 0.50
C LEU A 89 13.18 -7.42 -0.77
N TYR A 90 13.80 -7.75 -1.91
CA TYR A 90 13.36 -7.36 -3.23
C TYR A 90 12.85 -8.59 -3.99
N ASN A 91 11.71 -8.44 -4.68
CA ASN A 91 11.05 -9.45 -5.49
C ASN A 91 11.03 -10.84 -4.82
N THR A 92 10.46 -10.89 -3.62
CA THR A 92 10.50 -12.07 -2.75
C THR A 92 9.11 -12.67 -2.59
N GLU A 93 9.05 -14.00 -2.66
CA GLU A 93 7.83 -14.79 -2.42
C GLU A 93 8.07 -15.76 -1.27
N VAL A 94 7.15 -15.77 -0.30
CA VAL A 94 7.23 -16.60 0.91
C VAL A 94 5.89 -17.25 1.19
N GLN A 95 5.93 -18.55 1.48
CA GLN A 95 4.78 -19.31 1.97
C GLN A 95 5.23 -20.20 3.12
N THR A 96 4.73 -19.91 4.32
CA THR A 96 5.19 -20.58 5.55
C THR A 96 4.27 -21.74 5.98
N LEU A 97 2.96 -21.60 5.76
CA LEU A 97 1.95 -22.54 6.24
C LEU A 97 1.00 -22.98 5.11
N GLY A 98 0.59 -24.25 5.15
CA GLY A 98 -0.36 -24.81 4.18
C GLY A 98 0.22 -25.01 2.78
N VAL A 99 1.50 -25.38 2.70
CA VAL A 99 2.16 -25.78 1.45
C VAL A 99 1.90 -27.26 1.22
N TRP A 100 1.28 -27.60 0.09
CA TRP A 100 0.96 -28.97 -0.26
C TRP A 100 1.64 -29.34 -1.57
N PRO A 101 2.25 -30.53 -1.69
CA PRO A 101 2.82 -30.98 -2.95
C PRO A 101 1.72 -31.23 -3.97
N ASP A 102 2.03 -31.01 -5.25
CA ASP A 102 1.11 -31.36 -6.32
C ASP A 102 0.81 -32.87 -6.34
N LYS A 103 -0.46 -33.23 -6.52
CA LYS A 103 -0.90 -34.63 -6.47
C LYS A 103 -0.32 -35.48 -7.60
N LYS A 104 0.07 -34.89 -8.73
CA LYS A 104 0.59 -35.61 -9.90
C LYS A 104 2.11 -35.62 -9.95
N THR A 105 2.75 -34.48 -9.70
CA THR A 105 4.21 -34.35 -9.82
C THR A 105 4.95 -34.53 -8.51
N GLN A 106 4.25 -34.47 -7.36
CA GLN A 106 4.85 -34.46 -6.01
C GLN A 106 5.88 -33.33 -5.82
N GLN A 107 5.87 -32.32 -6.69
CA GLN A 107 6.73 -31.15 -6.59
C GLN A 107 6.07 -30.09 -5.70
N MET A 108 6.92 -29.36 -4.98
CA MET A 108 6.49 -28.22 -4.17
C MET A 108 6.44 -26.99 -5.05
N TYR A 109 5.31 -26.31 -5.06
CA TYR A 109 5.14 -25.00 -5.69
C TYR A 109 4.49 -24.07 -4.69
N PHE A 110 4.67 -22.77 -4.91
CA PHE A 110 3.80 -21.79 -4.28
C PHE A 110 2.36 -22.02 -4.74
N THR A 111 1.43 -21.81 -3.81
CA THR A 111 0.00 -21.79 -4.11
C THR A 111 -0.33 -20.71 -5.13
N ARG A 112 -1.39 -20.92 -5.92
CA ARG A 112 -1.86 -19.93 -6.90
C ARG A 112 -2.50 -18.71 -6.23
N GLN A 113 -2.83 -18.80 -4.96
CA GLN A 113 -3.45 -17.73 -4.19
C GLN A 113 -2.35 -16.88 -3.57
N VAL A 114 -2.00 -15.79 -4.25
CA VAL A 114 -0.90 -14.92 -3.87
C VAL A 114 -1.44 -13.59 -3.36
N GLU A 115 -1.05 -13.22 -2.13
CA GLU A 115 -1.24 -11.89 -1.57
C GLU A 115 -0.03 -11.02 -1.88
N ASP A 116 -0.27 -9.73 -2.17
CA ASP A 116 0.78 -8.75 -2.44
C ASP A 116 0.98 -7.81 -1.23
N CYS A 117 2.17 -7.25 -1.07
CA CYS A 117 2.47 -6.27 -0.03
C CYS A 117 1.86 -4.89 -0.29
N ILE A 118 1.42 -4.62 -1.51
CA ILE A 118 0.81 -3.35 -1.90
C ILE A 118 -0.67 -3.56 -2.20
N GLY A 119 -1.54 -2.82 -1.49
CA GLY A 119 -2.97 -2.81 -1.78
C GLY A 119 -3.26 -2.19 -3.14
N THR A 120 -4.35 -2.62 -3.79
CA THR A 120 -4.75 -2.15 -5.13
C THR A 120 -4.91 -0.63 -5.23
N PHE A 121 -5.34 0.01 -4.14
CA PHE A 121 -5.45 1.47 -4.05
C PHE A 121 -4.67 1.99 -2.84
N SER A 122 -3.82 2.98 -3.08
CA SER A 122 -3.16 3.72 -2.01
C SER A 122 -4.17 4.53 -1.18
N VAL A 123 -3.79 4.93 0.03
CA VAL A 123 -4.60 5.83 0.86
C VAL A 123 -4.92 7.13 0.13
N GLY A 124 -3.94 7.68 -0.63
CA GLY A 124 -4.15 8.88 -1.45
C GLY A 124 -5.16 8.66 -2.57
N SER A 125 -5.10 7.51 -3.23
CA SER A 125 -6.06 7.12 -4.27
C SER A 125 -7.48 7.04 -3.71
N TRP A 126 -7.67 6.45 -2.52
CA TRP A 126 -8.97 6.37 -1.85
C TRP A 126 -9.56 7.75 -1.54
N MET A 127 -8.75 8.66 -0.98
CA MET A 127 -9.19 10.02 -0.69
C MET A 127 -9.60 10.77 -1.96
N GLY A 128 -8.86 10.59 -3.06
CA GLY A 128 -9.17 11.18 -4.35
C GLY A 128 -10.47 10.64 -4.95
N ILE A 129 -10.63 9.30 -4.98
CA ILE A 129 -11.82 8.65 -5.53
C ILE A 129 -13.07 9.07 -4.76
N ILE A 130 -13.03 9.03 -3.42
CA ILE A 130 -14.17 9.41 -2.59
C ILE A 130 -14.55 10.88 -2.80
N SER A 131 -13.57 11.78 -2.81
CA SER A 131 -13.82 13.22 -3.03
C SER A 131 -14.43 13.48 -4.41
N THR A 132 -13.93 12.79 -5.43
CA THR A 132 -14.43 12.90 -6.80
C THR A 132 -15.88 12.42 -6.91
N LEU A 133 -16.20 11.29 -6.28
CA LEU A 133 -17.56 10.75 -6.27
C LEU A 133 -18.56 11.71 -5.60
N ILE A 134 -18.16 12.37 -4.51
CA ILE A 134 -19.03 13.36 -3.83
C ILE A 134 -19.30 14.56 -4.73
N LEU A 135 -18.26 15.10 -5.40
CA LEU A 135 -18.42 16.24 -6.30
C LEU A 135 -19.26 15.88 -7.53
N ILE A 136 -19.06 14.69 -8.11
CA ILE A 136 -19.88 14.18 -9.21
C ILE A 136 -21.33 14.02 -8.77
N GLY A 137 -21.57 13.47 -7.58
CA GLY A 137 -22.92 13.35 -7.01
C GLY A 137 -23.62 14.70 -6.88
N GLY A 138 -22.92 15.70 -6.34
CA GLY A 138 -23.43 17.08 -6.26
C GLY A 138 -23.69 17.70 -7.64
N PHE A 139 -22.79 17.48 -8.60
CA PHE A 139 -22.92 17.97 -9.97
C PHE A 139 -24.13 17.36 -10.68
N ILE A 140 -24.32 16.05 -10.60
CA ILE A 140 -25.47 15.36 -11.20
C ILE A 140 -26.77 15.87 -10.57
N PHE A 141 -26.80 16.04 -9.24
CA PHE A 141 -27.97 16.59 -8.55
C PHE A 141 -28.32 17.99 -9.05
N GLY A 142 -27.33 18.89 -9.15
CA GLY A 142 -27.53 20.23 -9.69
C GLY A 142 -27.96 20.22 -11.16
N PHE A 143 -27.36 19.35 -11.98
CA PHE A 143 -27.73 19.18 -13.39
C PHE A 143 -29.16 18.70 -13.57
N LEU A 144 -29.62 17.73 -12.76
CA LEU A 144 -31.00 17.24 -12.79
C LEU A 144 -32.00 18.33 -12.39
N MET A 145 -31.67 19.15 -11.38
CA MET A 145 -32.50 20.29 -10.98
C MET A 145 -32.64 21.31 -12.11
N LEU A 146 -31.54 21.64 -12.81
CA LEU A 146 -31.57 22.56 -13.95
C LEU A 146 -32.40 22.01 -15.13
N ASN A 147 -32.30 20.71 -15.43
CA ASN A 147 -33.12 20.11 -16.49
C ASN A 147 -34.62 20.08 -16.14
N SER A 148 -34.98 20.12 -14.87
CA SER A 148 -36.38 20.16 -14.43
C SER A 148 -37.01 21.55 -14.51
N VAL A 149 -36.23 22.61 -14.78
CA VAL A 149 -36.77 23.97 -14.91
C VAL A 149 -37.53 24.08 -16.23
N GLN A 150 -38.85 23.96 -16.15
CA GLN A 150 -39.75 24.23 -17.27
C GLN A 150 -40.03 25.73 -17.33
N THR A 151 -39.73 26.36 -18.46
CA THR A 151 -40.19 27.73 -18.73
C THR A 151 -41.70 27.72 -18.86
N MET A 152 -42.38 28.55 -18.08
CA MET A 152 -43.84 28.64 -18.13
C MET A 152 -44.28 29.10 -19.53
N ASP A 153 -44.92 28.20 -20.27
CA ASP A 153 -45.44 28.45 -21.60
C ASP A 153 -46.79 29.19 -21.54
N ARG A 154 -46.79 30.37 -20.92
CA ARG A 154 -47.99 31.19 -20.72
C ARG A 154 -48.35 32.01 -21.96
N PHE A 155 -47.39 32.22 -22.86
CA PHE A 155 -47.56 33.09 -24.01
C PHE A 155 -47.78 32.33 -25.33
N ASP A 156 -47.52 31.02 -25.37
CA ASP A 156 -47.73 30.18 -26.57
C ASP A 156 -48.94 29.23 -26.43
N ASP A 157 -49.61 29.17 -25.25
CA ASP A 157 -50.86 28.41 -25.06
C ASP A 157 -52.12 29.25 -25.39
N PRO A 158 -52.81 29.02 -26.54
CA PRO A 158 -54.00 29.76 -26.96
C PRO A 158 -55.23 29.55 -26.06
N LYS A 159 -55.16 28.66 -25.04
CA LYS A 159 -56.23 28.47 -24.06
C LYS A 159 -56.21 29.48 -22.90
N HIS A 160 -55.13 30.25 -22.70
CA HIS A 160 -55.06 31.25 -21.63
C HIS A 160 -55.51 32.63 -22.12
N LYS A 161 -56.19 33.40 -21.23
CA LYS A 161 -56.72 34.74 -21.55
C LYS A 161 -55.60 35.66 -22.04
N GLN A 162 -55.69 36.06 -23.31
CA GLN A 162 -54.79 37.03 -23.92
C GLN A 162 -54.90 38.37 -23.18
N ILE A 163 -53.76 38.96 -22.81
CA ILE A 163 -53.72 40.27 -22.17
C ILE A 163 -54.05 41.31 -23.24
N VAL A 164 -55.29 41.79 -23.25
CA VAL A 164 -55.73 42.87 -24.14
C VAL A 164 -55.28 44.19 -23.51
N ILE A 165 -54.30 44.84 -24.13
CA ILE A 165 -53.84 46.16 -23.72
C ILE A 165 -54.78 47.18 -24.37
N ASN A 166 -55.69 47.74 -23.59
CA ASN A 166 -56.44 48.90 -24.04
C ASN A 166 -55.53 50.13 -23.98
N VAL A 167 -54.87 50.42 -25.08
CA VAL A 167 -54.21 51.72 -25.30
C VAL A 167 -55.32 52.76 -25.39
N ARG A 168 -55.34 53.70 -24.45
CA ARG A 168 -56.13 54.92 -24.58
C ARG A 168 -55.23 55.99 -25.17
N GLU A 169 -55.53 56.39 -26.40
CA GLU A 169 -55.02 57.62 -27.02
C GLU A 169 -55.58 58.87 -26.32
#